data_AF-A0A1X3CL23-F1
#
_entry.id   AF-A0A1X3CL23-F1
#
_cell.length_a   1.000
_cell.length_b   1.000
_cell.length_c   1.000
_cell.angle_alpha   90.00
_cell.angle_beta   90.00
_cell.angle_gamma   90.00
#
_symmetry.space_group_name_H-M   'P 1'
#
loop_
_entity.id
_entity.type
_entity.pdbx_description
1 polymer ?
#
loop_
_entity_poly.entity_id
_entity_poly.type
_entity_poly.pdbx_seq_one_letter_code
_entity_poly.pdbx_strand_id
1 'polypeptide(L)'
;MHKKRFNLPALLLLSALLSACGGQQQQTEQPSKNQTDSAFRTEFMASFTKQCINSIPKEAAVSEQTAQEFCACAASKAVETVTPEDMTRMMAGDQGKKEIEKRVERAVEPCKTLLKRTS
;
A
#
# COMPACT_ATOMS: atom_id res chain seq x y z
N MET A 1 -12.50 27.45 11.62
CA MET A 1 -12.43 26.09 11.04
C MET A 1 -10.98 25.75 10.72
N HIS A 2 -10.35 24.90 11.53
CA HIS A 2 -8.96 24.51 11.31
C HIS A 2 -8.88 23.41 10.24
N LYS A 3 -8.41 23.78 9.04
CA LYS A 3 -8.17 22.85 7.93
C LYS A 3 -6.90 22.04 8.23
N LYS A 4 -7.02 20.75 8.53
CA LYS A 4 -5.87 19.85 8.70
C LYS A 4 -5.32 19.48 7.32
N ARG A 5 -4.06 19.82 7.05
CA ARG A 5 -3.35 19.34 5.86
C ARG A 5 -3.23 17.82 5.94
N PHE A 6 -3.73 17.14 4.92
CA PHE A 6 -3.64 15.69 4.81
C PHE A 6 -2.18 15.28 4.63
N ASN A 7 -1.60 14.72 5.69
CA ASN A 7 -0.26 14.15 5.69
C ASN A 7 -0.46 12.69 6.09
N LEU A 8 -0.60 11.81 5.10
CA LEU A 8 -0.82 10.39 5.36
C LEU A 8 0.54 9.73 5.59
N PRO A 9 0.88 9.34 6.83
CA PRO A 9 2.07 8.52 7.04
C PRO A 9 1.81 7.16 6.39
N ALA A 10 2.65 6.74 5.44
CA ALA A 10 2.48 5.46 4.75
C ALA A 10 2.52 4.26 5.74
N LEU A 11 3.07 4.48 6.94
CA LEU A 11 2.95 3.66 8.14
C LEU A 11 1.53 3.11 8.43
N LEU A 12 0.47 3.88 8.12
CA LEU A 12 -0.91 3.43 8.35
C LEU A 12 -1.43 2.48 7.25
N LEU A 13 -0.82 2.47 6.06
CA LEU A 13 -1.30 1.70 4.92
C LEU A 13 -0.76 0.28 4.86
N LEU A 14 0.47 0.05 5.31
CA LEU A 14 1.04 -1.30 5.30
C LEU A 14 0.48 -2.17 6.42
N SER A 15 0.08 -1.56 7.54
CA SER A 15 -0.34 -2.30 8.74
C SER A 15 -1.61 -3.13 8.55
N ALA A 16 -2.54 -2.71 7.67
CA ALA A 16 -3.80 -3.41 7.45
C ALA A 16 -3.76 -4.34 6.22
N LEU A 17 -2.69 -4.36 5.41
CA LEU A 17 -2.48 -5.37 4.35
C LEU A 17 -2.27 -6.77 4.93
N LEU A 18 -1.89 -6.86 6.22
CA LEU A 18 -1.63 -8.12 6.90
C LEU A 18 -2.90 -8.94 7.21
N SER A 19 -4.11 -8.36 7.20
CA SER A 19 -5.34 -9.14 7.43
C SER A 19 -5.86 -9.88 6.19
N ALA A 20 -5.31 -9.60 5.00
CA ALA A 20 -5.72 -10.24 3.74
C ALA A 20 -4.85 -11.44 3.34
N CYS A 21 -3.70 -11.64 3.99
CA CYS A 21 -2.74 -12.69 3.63
C CYS A 21 -2.80 -13.93 4.54
N GLY A 22 -3.92 -14.13 5.25
CA GLY A 22 -4.13 -15.21 6.20
C GLY A 22 -5.28 -16.12 5.80
N GLY A 23 -5.10 -16.94 4.77
CA GLY A 23 -6.05 -18.00 4.47
C GLY A 23 -5.98 -18.54 3.06
N GLN A 24 -5.09 -19.51 2.81
CA GLN A 24 -5.41 -20.77 2.11
C GLN A 24 -4.14 -21.62 1.99
N GLN A 25 -3.96 -22.49 2.98
CA GLN A 25 -3.26 -23.75 2.79
C GLN A 25 -4.16 -24.63 1.90
N GLN A 26 -3.80 -24.89 0.64
CA GLN A 26 -4.21 -26.12 -0.05
C GLN A 26 -3.41 -26.35 -1.35
N GLN A 27 -2.56 -27.39 -1.27
CA GLN A 27 -2.21 -28.38 -2.29
C GLN A 27 -1.60 -27.94 -3.64
N THR A 28 -0.29 -28.23 -3.73
CA THR A 28 0.34 -29.01 -4.81
C THR A 28 0.03 -28.61 -6.26
N GLU A 29 0.62 -27.52 -6.71
CA GLU A 29 1.10 -27.29 -8.09
C GLU A 29 1.95 -26.02 -8.01
N GLN A 30 3.27 -26.10 -8.23
CA GLN A 30 4.12 -24.90 -8.19
C GLN A 30 3.70 -23.97 -9.34
N PRO A 31 3.01 -22.85 -9.08
CA PRO A 31 2.73 -21.91 -10.16
C PRO A 31 4.08 -21.33 -10.58
N SER A 32 4.31 -21.21 -11.89
CA SER A 32 5.51 -20.53 -12.39
C SER A 32 5.66 -19.19 -11.68
N LYS A 33 6.88 -18.82 -11.26
CA LYS A 33 7.17 -17.59 -10.50
C LYS A 33 6.45 -16.34 -11.06
N ASN A 34 6.29 -16.27 -12.38
CA ASN A 34 5.61 -15.19 -13.09
C ASN A 34 4.09 -15.09 -12.81
N GLN A 35 3.40 -16.22 -12.61
CA GLN A 35 1.96 -16.25 -12.32
C GLN A 35 1.68 -15.88 -10.86
N THR A 36 2.54 -16.36 -9.95
CA THR A 36 2.53 -15.99 -8.54
C THR A 36 2.81 -14.50 -8.34
N ASP A 37 3.75 -13.93 -9.09
CA ASP A 37 4.06 -12.49 -9.04
C ASP A 37 2.90 -11.63 -9.56
N SER A 38 2.25 -12.02 -10.67
CA SER A 38 1.09 -11.28 -11.20
C SER A 38 -0.11 -11.27 -10.25
N ALA A 39 -0.45 -12.42 -9.66
CA ALA A 39 -1.53 -12.54 -8.68
C ALA A 39 -1.23 -11.73 -7.42
N PHE A 40 -0.01 -11.83 -6.90
CA PHE A 40 0.46 -11.03 -5.77
C PHE A 40 0.34 -9.54 -6.05
N ARG A 41 0.85 -9.08 -7.20
CA ARG A 41 0.84 -7.66 -7.56
C ARG A 41 -0.59 -7.12 -7.64
N THR A 42 -1.50 -7.88 -8.23
CA THR A 42 -2.91 -7.49 -8.36
C THR A 42 -3.58 -7.37 -6.99
N GLU A 43 -3.45 -8.39 -6.14
CA GLU A 43 -4.05 -8.42 -4.81
C GLU A 43 -3.45 -7.33 -3.90
N PHE A 44 -2.13 -7.17 -3.95
CA PHE A 44 -1.42 -6.13 -3.23
C PHE A 44 -1.92 -4.74 -3.63
N MET A 45 -2.00 -4.45 -4.93
CA MET A 45 -2.44 -3.15 -5.41
C MET A 45 -3.90 -2.86 -5.02
N ALA A 46 -4.80 -3.84 -5.14
CA ALA A 46 -6.19 -3.70 -4.75
C ALA A 46 -6.34 -3.43 -3.25
N SER A 47 -5.68 -4.25 -2.42
CA SER A 47 -5.71 -4.12 -0.96
C SER A 47 -5.07 -2.81 -0.49
N PHE A 48 -3.92 -2.44 -1.06
CA PHE A 48 -3.23 -1.18 -0.75
C PHE A 48 -4.11 0.02 -1.11
N THR A 49 -4.68 0.04 -2.32
CA THR A 49 -5.52 1.15 -2.79
C THR A 49 -6.74 1.33 -1.88
N LYS A 50 -7.43 0.23 -1.55
CA LYS A 50 -8.61 0.26 -0.67
C LYS A 50 -8.27 0.81 0.71
N GLN A 51 -7.17 0.35 1.29
CA GLN A 51 -6.73 0.83 2.61
C GLN A 51 -6.23 2.26 2.58
N CYS A 52 -5.56 2.65 1.49
CA CYS A 52 -5.15 4.02 1.23
C CYS A 52 -6.35 4.97 1.30
N ILE A 53 -7.40 4.68 0.54
CA ILE A 53 -8.63 5.47 0.51
C ILE A 53 -9.29 5.50 1.89
N ASN A 54 -9.42 4.34 2.55
CA ASN A 54 -10.04 4.25 3.88
C ASN A 54 -9.28 4.99 4.98
N SER A 55 -7.97 5.19 4.81
CA SER A 55 -7.13 5.93 5.76
C SER A 55 -7.17 7.44 5.53
N ILE A 56 -7.80 7.91 4.45
CA ILE A 56 -7.99 9.33 4.19
C ILE A 56 -9.14 9.83 5.08
N PRO A 57 -8.88 10.79 6.00
CA PRO A 57 -9.94 11.36 6.83
C PRO A 57 -11.01 11.98 5.93
N LYS A 58 -12.28 11.79 6.29
CA LYS A 58 -13.41 12.37 5.53
C LYS A 58 -13.38 13.90 5.52
N GLU A 59 -12.72 14.51 6.52
CA GLU A 59 -12.54 15.95 6.67
C GLU A 59 -11.31 16.48 5.92
N ALA A 60 -10.55 15.61 5.23
CA ALA A 60 -9.43 16.02 4.42
C ALA A 60 -9.90 16.88 3.24
N ALA A 61 -9.15 17.95 2.93
CA ALA A 61 -9.41 18.80 1.77
C ALA A 61 -8.90 18.16 0.46
N VAL A 62 -9.30 16.91 0.21
CA VAL A 62 -8.91 16.12 -0.97
C VAL A 62 -10.20 15.56 -1.58
N SER A 63 -10.40 15.75 -2.88
CA SER A 63 -11.55 15.14 -3.57
C SER A 63 -11.41 13.63 -3.62
N GLU A 64 -12.53 12.92 -3.74
CA GLU A 64 -12.53 11.46 -3.90
C GLU A 64 -11.69 11.02 -5.11
N GLN A 65 -11.78 11.75 -6.22
CA GLN A 65 -10.96 11.50 -7.41
C GLN A 65 -9.46 11.66 -7.12
N THR A 66 -9.04 12.74 -6.47
CA THR A 66 -7.62 12.96 -6.14
C THR A 66 -7.11 11.93 -5.13
N ALA A 67 -7.94 11.54 -4.17
CA ALA A 67 -7.67 10.44 -3.24
C ALA A 67 -7.44 9.13 -4.00
N GLN A 68 -8.31 8.79 -4.95
CA GLN A 68 -8.21 7.58 -5.75
C GLN A 68 -6.96 7.58 -6.64
N GLU A 69 -6.67 8.69 -7.32
CA GLU A 69 -5.46 8.86 -8.14
C GLU A 69 -4.18 8.73 -7.30
N PHE A 70 -4.14 9.37 -6.13
CA PHE A 70 -3.02 9.25 -5.20
C PHE A 70 -2.83 7.80 -4.75
N CYS A 71 -3.90 7.14 -4.33
CA CYS A 71 -3.85 5.79 -3.79
C CYS A 71 -3.49 4.74 -4.85
N ALA A 72 -3.99 4.89 -6.08
CA ALA A 72 -3.61 4.04 -7.20
C ALA A 72 -2.12 4.23 -7.57
N CYS A 73 -1.63 5.47 -7.59
CA CYS A 73 -0.21 5.76 -7.80
C CYS A 73 0.65 5.13 -6.70
N ALA A 74 0.27 5.32 -5.44
CA ALA A 74 0.98 4.80 -4.29
C ALA A 74 1.02 3.26 -4.31
N ALA A 75 -0.10 2.60 -4.63
CA ALA A 75 -0.17 1.15 -4.79
C ALA A 75 0.77 0.65 -5.89
N SER A 76 0.76 1.30 -7.06
CA SER A 76 1.63 0.95 -8.19
C SER A 76 3.11 1.11 -7.86
N LYS A 77 3.50 2.09 -7.04
CA LYS A 77 4.89 2.28 -6.62
C LYS A 77 5.30 1.40 -5.46
N ALA A 78 4.40 1.15 -4.52
CA ALA A 78 4.65 0.23 -3.42
C ALA A 78 4.90 -1.20 -3.93
N VAL A 79 4.08 -1.69 -4.87
CA VAL A 79 4.20 -3.06 -5.41
C VAL A 79 5.48 -3.30 -6.19
N GLU A 80 6.11 -2.25 -6.75
CA GLU A 80 7.41 -2.34 -7.41
C GLU A 80 8.56 -2.56 -6.41
N THR A 81 8.32 -2.34 -5.11
CA THR A 81 9.37 -2.34 -4.07
C THR A 81 9.18 -3.38 -2.97
N VAL A 82 8.03 -4.05 -2.95
CA VAL A 82 7.65 -5.07 -1.96
C VAL A 82 7.52 -6.41 -2.67
N THR A 83 8.16 -7.43 -2.12
CA THR A 83 8.01 -8.82 -2.57
C THR A 83 7.09 -9.62 -1.63
N PRO A 84 6.60 -10.79 -2.05
CA PRO A 84 5.87 -11.70 -1.15
C PRO A 84 6.66 -12.07 0.12
N GLU A 85 7.98 -12.21 0.02
CA GLU A 85 8.86 -12.50 1.15
C GLU A 85 8.98 -11.31 2.11
N ASP A 86 8.97 -10.09 1.59
CA ASP A 86 8.94 -8.87 2.40
C ASP A 86 7.62 -8.77 3.19
N MET A 87 6.48 -9.13 2.58
CA MET A 87 5.20 -9.25 3.30
C MET A 87 5.27 -10.27 4.44
N THR A 88 5.85 -11.44 4.18
CA THR A 88 6.03 -12.49 5.21
C THR A 88 6.93 -11.99 6.35
N ARG A 89 8.01 -11.28 6.03
CA ARG A 89 8.89 -10.66 7.04
C ARG A 89 8.21 -9.59 7.87
N MET A 90 7.33 -8.79 7.26
CA MET A 90 6.51 -7.82 7.98
C MET A 90 5.55 -8.48 8.97
N MET A 91 4.98 -9.63 8.60
CA MET A 91 4.09 -10.42 9.48
C MET A 91 4.83 -11.06 10.66
N ALA A 92 6.07 -11.47 10.47
CA ALA A 92 6.90 -12.07 11.51
C ALA A 92 7.36 -11.08 12.60
N GLY A 93 7.07 -9.79 12.45
CA GLY A 93 7.46 -8.76 13.43
C GLY A 93 8.96 -8.47 13.48
N ASP A 94 9.70 -8.86 12.44
CA ASP A 94 11.15 -8.72 12.36
C ASP A 94 11.59 -7.24 12.21
N GLN A 95 12.86 -6.94 12.52
CA GLN A 95 13.50 -5.64 12.34
C GLN A 95 13.39 -5.12 10.89
N GLY A 96 13.19 -6.02 9.91
CA GLY A 96 12.97 -5.68 8.50
C GLY A 96 11.70 -4.86 8.22
N LYS A 97 10.70 -4.86 9.12
CA LYS A 97 9.46 -4.08 8.93
C LYS A 97 9.73 -2.59 8.69
N LYS A 98 10.58 -1.98 9.52
CA LYS A 98 10.92 -0.55 9.40
C LYS A 98 11.65 -0.23 8.09
N GLU A 99 12.46 -1.15 7.60
CA GLU A 99 13.19 -0.95 6.35
C GLU A 99 12.26 -1.04 5.14
N ILE A 100 11.31 -1.99 5.16
CA ILE A 100 10.30 -2.16 4.13
C ILE A 100 9.36 -0.95 4.10
N GLU A 101 8.89 -0.49 5.26
CA GLU A 101 8.09 0.73 5.40
C GLU A 101 8.80 1.96 4.80
N LYS A 102 10.08 2.19 5.16
CA LYS A 102 10.87 3.29 4.62
C LYS A 102 11.11 3.19 3.11
N ARG A 103 11.16 1.97 2.57
CA ARG A 103 11.32 1.74 1.13
C ARG A 103 10.03 2.12 0.41
N VAL A 104 8.89 1.68 0.92
CA VAL A 104 7.57 2.03 0.37
C VAL A 104 7.30 3.52 0.50
N GLU A 105 7.60 4.15 1.64
CA GLU A 105 7.48 5.60 1.84
C GLU A 105 8.23 6.38 0.77
N ARG A 106 9.48 6.01 0.50
CA ARG A 106 10.30 6.63 -0.54
C ARG A 106 9.76 6.36 -1.94
N ALA A 107 9.24 5.17 -2.19
CA ALA A 107 8.65 4.81 -3.49
C ALA A 107 7.40 5.65 -3.82
N VAL A 108 6.60 5.98 -2.80
CA VAL A 108 5.34 6.73 -2.98
C VAL A 108 5.49 8.25 -2.87
N GLU A 109 6.66 8.77 -2.50
CA GLU A 109 6.96 10.21 -2.47
C GLU A 109 6.54 10.95 -3.76
N PRO A 110 6.85 10.45 -4.97
CA PRO A 110 6.46 11.12 -6.21
C PRO A 110 4.94 11.31 -6.36
N CYS A 111 4.14 10.37 -5.82
CA CYS A 111 2.68 10.42 -5.87
C CYS A 111 2.11 11.54 -5.00
N LYS A 112 2.85 12.04 -3.99
CA LYS A 112 2.39 13.14 -3.13
C LYS A 112 2.16 14.46 -3.89
N THR A 113 2.72 14.59 -5.09
CA THR A 113 2.45 15.73 -5.99
C THR A 113 0.98 15.81 -6.40
N LEU A 114 0.27 14.68 -6.46
CA LEU A 114 -1.16 14.61 -6.78
C LEU A 114 -2.00 15.29 -5.70
N LEU A 115 -1.58 15.20 -4.44
CA LEU A 115 -2.24 15.86 -3.31
C LEU A 115 -1.98 17.38 -3.25
N LYS A 116 -0.98 17.89 -3.99
CA LYS A 116 -0.64 19.32 -4.04
C LYS A 116 -1.37 20.09 -5.13
N ARG A 117 -2.00 19.40 -6.10
CA ARG A 117 -2.75 20.05 -7.20
C ARG A 117 -4.03 20.78 -6.77
N THR A 118 -4.50 20.53 -5.54
CA THR A 118 -5.79 21.04 -5.03
C THR A 118 -5.66 22.17 -3.99
N SER A 119 -4.45 22.70 -3.74
CA SER A 119 -4.25 23.83 -2.80
C SER A 119 -4.13 25.18 -3.49
#